data_AF-A0A2D7VWC4-F1
#
_entry.id   AF-A0A2D7VWC4-F1
#
_cell.length_a   1.000
_cell.length_b   1.000
_cell.length_c   1.000
_cell.angle_alpha   90.00
_cell.angle_beta   90.00
_cell.angle_gamma   90.00
#
_symmetry.space_group_name_H-M   'P 1'
#
loop_
_entity.id
_entity.type
_entity.pdbx_description
1 polymer ?
#
loop_
_entity_poly.entity_id
_entity_poly.type
_entity_poly.pdbx_seq_one_letter_code
_entity_poly.pdbx_strand_id
1 'polypeptide(L)'
;MDFEKVKKEHILQGIRDFEEKGIPPGFKNSTTYNVVYKGKLYPPKVIMVYANYHASGRKIEWYFKGGEGTECFDVLREKGFEVIKKTMHEKLYALKREFLNTWSIQKLEQMTLEEYT
;
A
#
# COMPACT_ATOMS: atom_id res chain seq x y z
N MET A 1 -18.54 -0.55 -2.28
CA MET A 1 -18.22 0.19 -1.06
C MET A 1 -18.99 1.50 -1.13
N ASP A 2 -19.41 2.08 0.00
CA ASP A 2 -20.27 3.27 0.04
C ASP A 2 -19.42 4.54 -0.14
N PHE A 3 -18.72 4.64 -1.27
CA PHE A 3 -17.75 5.70 -1.56
C PHE A 3 -18.37 7.09 -1.57
N GLU A 4 -19.64 7.20 -1.98
CA GLU A 4 -20.42 8.43 -2.01
C GLU A 4 -20.61 9.06 -0.62
N LYS A 5 -20.52 8.26 0.45
CA LYS A 5 -20.61 8.73 1.85
C LYS A 5 -19.26 9.19 2.39
N VAL A 6 -18.15 8.84 1.74
CA VAL A 6 -16.81 9.20 2.18
C VAL A 6 -16.58 10.69 1.96
N LYS A 7 -16.20 11.39 3.03
CA LYS A 7 -15.82 12.81 3.00
C LYS A 7 -14.34 12.94 3.35
N LYS A 8 -13.78 14.13 3.14
CA LYS A 8 -12.38 14.43 3.45
C LYS A 8 -12.05 14.11 4.92
N GLU A 9 -12.96 14.42 5.83
CA GLU A 9 -12.82 14.21 7.27
C GLU A 9 -12.69 12.72 7.62
N HIS A 10 -13.45 11.85 6.92
CA HIS A 10 -13.37 10.41 7.08
C HIS A 10 -12.02 9.86 6.60
N ILE A 11 -11.48 10.39 5.50
CA ILE A 11 -10.13 10.02 5.03
C ILE A 11 -9.08 10.44 6.06
N LEU A 12 -9.19 11.64 6.64
CA LEU A 12 -8.31 12.10 7.71
C LEU A 12 -8.41 11.23 8.97
N GLN A 13 -9.61 10.76 9.32
CA GLN A 13 -9.80 9.76 10.38
C GLN A 13 -9.12 8.44 10.02
N GLY A 14 -9.26 7.98 8.77
CA GLY A 14 -8.61 6.74 8.32
C GLY A 14 -7.10 6.79 8.32
N ILE A 15 -6.51 7.96 8.07
CA ILE A 15 -5.06 8.19 8.25
C ILE A 15 -4.67 8.08 9.73
N ARG A 16 -5.44 8.69 10.65
CA ARG A 16 -5.17 8.58 12.09
C ARG A 16 -5.27 7.14 12.58
N ASP A 17 -6.30 6.42 12.17
CA ASP A 17 -6.46 5.01 12.50
C ASP A 17 -5.28 4.18 11.99
N PHE A 18 -4.79 4.44 10.78
CA PHE A 18 -3.60 3.77 10.26
C PHE A 18 -2.35 4.09 11.08
N GLU A 19 -2.16 5.35 11.50
CA GLU A 19 -1.02 5.73 12.34
C GLU A 19 -1.05 5.07 13.72
N GLU A 20 -2.24 4.85 14.29
CA GLU A 20 -2.41 4.22 15.60
C GLU A 20 -2.38 2.68 15.53
N LYS A 21 -3.06 2.09 14.55
CA LYS A 21 -3.38 0.66 14.49
C LYS A 21 -2.64 -0.10 13.39
N GLY A 22 -2.05 0.62 12.43
CA GLY A 22 -1.37 0.04 11.28
C GLY A 22 -2.32 -0.58 10.25
N ILE A 23 -1.89 -1.71 9.67
CA ILE A 23 -2.65 -2.43 8.64
C ILE A 23 -3.58 -3.44 9.33
N PRO A 24 -4.90 -3.45 9.03
CA PRO A 24 -5.82 -4.43 9.60
C PRO A 24 -5.41 -5.89 9.30
N PRO A 25 -5.71 -6.84 10.21
CA PRO A 25 -5.41 -8.26 9.98
C PRO A 25 -6.01 -8.79 8.67
N GLY A 26 -5.20 -9.50 7.87
CA GLY A 26 -5.58 -10.03 6.56
C GLY A 26 -5.45 -9.05 5.39
N PHE A 27 -5.10 -7.78 5.66
CA PHE A 27 -4.86 -6.78 4.63
C PHE A 27 -3.37 -6.72 4.29
N LYS A 28 -3.07 -6.21 3.10
CA LYS A 28 -1.70 -6.01 2.61
C LYS A 28 -1.42 -4.53 2.40
N ASN A 29 -0.14 -4.18 2.52
CA ASN A 29 0.34 -2.85 2.16
C ASN A 29 0.18 -2.62 0.64
N SER A 30 0.23 -1.36 0.21
CA SER A 30 0.22 -1.01 -1.21
C SER A 30 1.52 -1.43 -1.88
N THR A 31 1.45 -1.87 -3.13
CA THR A 31 2.62 -2.25 -3.94
C THR A 31 2.99 -1.16 -4.95
N THR A 32 1.99 -0.52 -5.55
CA THR A 32 2.21 0.35 -6.72
C THR A 32 1.94 1.83 -6.46
N TYR A 33 1.07 2.18 -5.51
CA TYR A 33 0.63 3.56 -5.29
C TYR A 33 0.56 3.92 -3.81
N ASN A 34 0.69 5.21 -3.51
CA ASN A 34 0.53 5.78 -2.17
C ASN A 34 -0.39 7.00 -2.21
N VAL A 35 -1.16 7.20 -1.15
CA VAL A 35 -1.78 8.49 -0.82
C VAL A 35 -0.74 9.34 -0.10
N VAL A 36 -0.61 10.61 -0.49
CA VAL A 36 0.26 11.58 0.17
C VAL A 36 -0.55 12.43 1.14
N TYR A 37 -0.05 12.55 2.37
CA TYR A 37 -0.60 13.50 3.34
C TYR A 37 0.50 14.00 4.27
N LYS A 38 0.68 15.32 4.35
CA LYS A 38 1.72 15.99 5.15
C LYS A 38 3.13 15.39 4.94
N GLY A 39 3.49 15.12 3.70
CA GLY A 39 4.79 14.55 3.32
C GLY A 39 4.98 13.06 3.64
N LYS A 40 3.98 12.39 4.23
CA LYS A 40 3.97 10.95 4.51
C LYS A 40 3.19 10.19 3.44
N LEU A 41 3.50 8.91 3.30
CA LEU A 41 2.94 8.01 2.29
C LEU A 41 2.11 6.91 2.95
N TYR A 42 0.90 6.71 2.44
CA TYR A 42 -0.07 5.78 3.03
C TYR A 42 -0.66 4.82 2.00
N PRO A 43 -0.96 3.57 2.37
CA PRO A 43 -1.59 2.60 1.47
C PRO A 43 -3.03 3.00 1.13
N PRO A 44 -3.36 3.36 -0.13
CA PRO A 44 -4.64 3.98 -0.48
C PRO A 44 -5.87 3.16 -0.06
N LYS A 45 -5.80 1.84 -0.29
CA LYS A 45 -6.92 0.94 -0.03
C LYS A 45 -7.15 0.74 1.47
N VAL A 46 -6.10 0.75 2.29
CA VAL A 46 -6.25 0.64 3.75
C VAL A 46 -6.84 1.93 4.31
N ILE A 47 -6.36 3.09 3.85
CA ILE A 47 -6.93 4.40 4.24
C ILE A 47 -8.42 4.46 3.91
N MET A 48 -8.81 3.99 2.72
CA MET A 48 -10.20 3.98 2.31
C MET A 48 -11.08 3.05 3.15
N VAL A 49 -10.56 1.89 3.58
CA VAL A 49 -11.31 0.97 4.45
C VAL A 49 -11.61 1.63 5.80
N TYR A 50 -10.62 2.26 6.43
CA TYR A 50 -10.86 3.00 7.67
C TYR A 50 -11.78 4.19 7.46
N ALA A 51 -11.61 4.95 6.36
CA ALA A 51 -12.49 6.05 6.04
C ALA A 51 -13.94 5.60 5.88
N ASN A 52 -14.17 4.46 5.22
CA ASN A 52 -15.50 3.92 5.03
C ASN A 52 -16.14 3.42 6.34
N TYR A 53 -15.33 2.91 7.28
CA TYR A 53 -15.79 2.59 8.64
C TYR A 53 -16.38 3.83 9.32
N HIS A 54 -15.69 4.97 9.29
CA HIS A 54 -16.22 6.23 9.85
C HIS A 54 -17.41 6.80 9.08
N ALA A 55 -17.40 6.66 7.75
CA ALA A 55 -18.45 7.22 6.88
C ALA A 55 -19.79 6.48 6.98
N SER A 56 -19.76 5.16 7.19
CA SER A 56 -20.93 4.29 7.05
C SER A 56 -21.22 3.43 8.27
N GLY A 57 -20.31 3.36 9.26
CA GLY A 57 -20.40 2.43 10.38
C GLY A 57 -20.23 0.95 10.00
N ARG A 58 -19.99 0.64 8.72
CA ARG A 58 -19.74 -0.72 8.25
C ARG A 58 -18.42 -1.25 8.80
N LYS A 59 -18.34 -2.57 8.94
CA LYS A 59 -17.12 -3.28 9.34
C LYS A 59 -15.92 -2.92 8.45
N ILE A 60 -14.71 -3.04 8.99
CA ILE A 60 -13.45 -2.98 8.24
C ILE A 60 -13.38 -4.22 7.34
N GLU A 61 -13.67 -4.06 6.05
CA GLU A 61 -13.66 -5.12 5.05
C GLU A 61 -13.16 -4.61 3.69
N TRP A 62 -12.53 -5.50 2.95
CA TRP A 62 -11.93 -5.20 1.65
C TRP A 62 -12.72 -5.87 0.52
N TYR A 63 -13.65 -5.16 -0.08
CA TYR A 63 -14.52 -5.67 -1.15
C TYR A 63 -14.53 -4.76 -2.39
N PHE A 64 -13.44 -4.02 -2.62
CA PHE A 64 -13.30 -3.09 -3.73
C PHE A 64 -11.90 -3.15 -4.38
N LYS A 65 -11.85 -2.74 -5.65
CA LYS A 65 -10.61 -2.63 -6.43
C LYS A 65 -9.88 -1.33 -6.10
N GLY A 66 -8.57 -1.34 -6.24
CA GLY A 66 -7.75 -0.14 -6.12
C GLY A 66 -6.69 -0.15 -7.21
N GLY A 67 -6.11 1.01 -7.49
CA GLY A 67 -5.25 1.24 -8.65
C GLY A 67 -5.78 2.39 -9.48
N GLU A 68 -5.02 2.74 -10.51
CA GLU A 68 -5.40 3.79 -11.44
C GLU A 68 -6.75 3.49 -12.12
N GLY A 69 -7.60 4.51 -12.28
CA GLY A 69 -8.94 4.36 -12.87
C GLY A 69 -9.95 3.58 -12.04
N THR A 70 -9.70 3.40 -10.74
CA THR A 70 -10.67 2.80 -9.82
C THR A 70 -11.32 3.86 -8.96
N GLU A 71 -12.60 3.67 -8.66
CA GLU A 71 -13.41 4.59 -7.84
C GLU A 71 -12.76 4.95 -6.50
N CYS A 72 -12.04 4.01 -5.86
CA CYS A 72 -11.29 4.29 -4.64
C CYS A 72 -10.27 5.43 -4.82
N PHE A 73 -9.56 5.46 -5.94
CA PHE A 73 -8.52 6.47 -6.20
C PHE A 73 -9.14 7.77 -6.66
N ASP A 74 -10.22 7.69 -7.42
CA ASP A 74 -10.96 8.87 -7.87
C ASP A 74 -11.54 9.62 -6.68
N VAL A 75 -12.18 8.92 -5.74
CA VAL A 75 -12.70 9.51 -4.50
C VAL A 75 -11.59 10.15 -3.67
N LEU A 76 -10.44 9.49 -3.52
CA LEU A 76 -9.28 10.09 -2.81
C LEU A 76 -8.87 11.42 -3.45
N ARG A 77 -8.76 11.47 -4.78
CA ARG A 77 -8.40 12.68 -5.53
C ARG A 77 -9.46 13.76 -5.44
N GLU A 78 -10.73 13.39 -5.60
CA GLU A 78 -11.87 14.30 -5.46
C GLU A 78 -11.92 14.94 -4.07
N LYS A 79 -11.52 14.22 -3.01
CA LYS A 79 -11.43 14.78 -1.65
C LYS A 79 -10.13 15.55 -1.39
N GLY A 80 -9.31 15.78 -2.42
CA GLY A 80 -8.11 16.60 -2.38
C GLY A 80 -6.86 15.89 -1.89
N PHE A 81 -6.80 14.56 -1.99
CA PHE A 81 -5.60 13.79 -1.69
C PHE A 81 -4.86 13.42 -2.96
N GLU A 82 -3.56 13.63 -2.95
CA GLU A 82 -2.70 13.18 -4.03
C GLU A 82 -2.46 11.67 -3.93
N VAL A 83 -2.60 10.97 -5.07
CA VAL A 83 -2.27 9.55 -5.19
C VAL A 83 -1.13 9.39 -6.18
N ILE A 84 0.06 9.04 -5.67
CA ILE A 84 1.28 8.93 -6.46
C ILE A 84 1.63 7.47 -6.72
N LYS A 85 2.18 7.20 -7.91
CA LYS A 85 2.80 5.91 -8.21
C LYS A 85 4.14 5.82 -7.46
N LYS A 86 4.42 4.69 -6.83
CA LYS A 86 5.72 4.42 -6.22
C LYS A 86 6.78 4.44 -7.32
N THR A 87 7.89 5.12 -7.06
CA THR A 87 9.08 5.00 -7.90
C THR A 87 9.58 3.58 -7.77
N MET A 88 9.31 2.77 -8.81
CA MET A 88 9.94 1.47 -8.92
C MET A 88 11.36 1.70 -9.38
N HIS A 89 12.32 1.44 -8.49
CA HIS A 89 13.72 1.33 -8.90
C HIS A 89 13.86 0.03 -9.70
N GLU A 90 13.45 0.04 -10.97
CA GLU A 90 13.46 -1.14 -11.84
C GLU A 90 14.85 -1.78 -11.90
N LYS A 91 15.91 -0.95 -11.87
CA LYS A 91 17.30 -1.40 -11.76
C LYS A 91 17.55 -2.21 -10.49
N LEU A 92 17.02 -1.78 -9.34
CA LEU A 92 17.17 -2.50 -8.08
C LEU A 92 16.38 -3.82 -8.07
N TYR A 93 15.19 -3.83 -8.68
CA TYR A 93 14.42 -5.07 -8.87
C TYR A 93 15.12 -6.04 -9.82
N ALA A 94 15.68 -5.55 -10.92
CA ALA A 94 16.48 -6.35 -11.84
C ALA A 94 17.70 -6.93 -11.12
N LEU A 95 18.46 -6.09 -10.40
CA LEU A 95 19.61 -6.51 -9.61
C LEU A 95 19.24 -7.55 -8.55
N LYS A 96 18.15 -7.36 -7.82
CA LYS A 96 17.66 -8.34 -6.84
C LYS A 96 17.33 -9.68 -7.50
N ARG A 97 16.68 -9.68 -8.67
CA ARG A 97 16.36 -10.92 -9.39
C ARG A 97 17.62 -11.62 -9.89
N GLU A 98 18.55 -10.87 -10.48
CA GLU A 98 19.83 -11.39 -10.95
C GLU A 98 20.64 -11.98 -9.79
N PHE A 99 20.68 -11.29 -8.65
CA PHE A 99 21.31 -11.78 -7.43
C PHE A 99 20.68 -13.10 -6.97
N LEU A 100 19.35 -13.16 -6.81
CA LEU A 100 18.66 -14.38 -6.35
C LEU A 100 18.77 -15.55 -7.33
N ASN A 101 18.90 -15.27 -8.64
CA ASN A 101 19.15 -16.31 -9.64
C ASN A 101 20.58 -16.84 -9.56
N THR A 102 21.55 -15.97 -9.31
CA THR A 102 22.99 -16.32 -9.24
C THR A 102 23.36 -16.94 -7.88
N TRP A 103 22.67 -16.49 -6.84
CA TRP A 103 22.87 -16.81 -5.42
C TRP A 103 21.53 -17.22 -4.82
N SER A 104 21.03 -18.37 -5.26
CA SER A 104 19.82 -18.94 -4.67
C SER A 104 20.07 -19.29 -3.20
N ILE A 105 19.00 -19.32 -2.40
CA ILE A 105 19.10 -19.67 -0.97
C ILE A 105 19.76 -21.05 -0.81
N GLN A 106 19.36 -22.03 -1.62
CA GLN A 106 19.94 -23.38 -1.61
C GLN A 106 21.44 -23.38 -1.90
N LYS A 107 21.89 -22.53 -2.84
CA LYS A 107 23.32 -22.38 -3.12
C LYS A 107 24.01 -21.79 -1.89
N LEU A 108 23.53 -20.65 -1.38
CA LEU A 108 24.11 -19.97 -0.22
C LEU A 108 24.20 -20.88 1.02
N GLU A 109 23.23 -21.77 1.23
CA GLU A 109 23.20 -22.73 2.34
C GLU A 109 24.27 -23.84 2.22
N GLN A 110 24.73 -24.13 1.01
CA GLN A 110 25.69 -25.21 0.73
C GLN A 110 27.11 -24.70 0.45
N MET A 111 27.28 -23.38 0.38
CA MET A 111 28.56 -22.77 0.04
C MET A 111 29.59 -22.87 1.17
N THR A 112 30.83 -23.04 0.76
CA THR A 112 32.02 -23.03 1.62
C THR A 112 32.71 -21.66 1.59
N LEU A 113 33.58 -21.40 2.57
CA LEU A 113 34.30 -20.12 2.72
C LEU A 113 35.19 -19.78 1.51
N GLU A 114 35.65 -20.77 0.74
CA GLU A 114 36.51 -20.59 -0.43
C GLU A 114 35.74 -20.05 -1.64
N GLU A 115 34.43 -20.26 -1.69
CA GLU A 115 33.57 -19.82 -2.79
C GLU A 115 33.02 -18.39 -2.59
N TYR A 116 33.43 -17.73 -1.50
CA TYR A 116 33.07 -16.34 -1.16
C TYR A 116 34.03 -15.29 -1.75
N THR A 117 35.23 -15.71 -2.13
CA THR A 117 36.33 -14.89 -2.69
C THR A 117 36.39 -14.97 -4.20
#